data_AF-X1SH36-F1
#
_entry.id   AF-X1SH36-F1
#
_cell.length_a   1.000
_cell.length_b   1.000
_cell.length_c   1.000
_cell.angle_alpha   90.00
_cell.angle_beta   90.00
_cell.angle_gamma   90.00
#
_symmetry.space_group_name_H-M   'P 1'
#
loop_
_entity.id
_entity.type
_entity.pdbx_description
1 polymer ?
#
loop_
_entity_poly.entity_id
_entity_poly.type
_entity_poly.pdbx_seq_one_letter_code
_entity_poly.pdbx_strand_id
1 'polypeptide(L)'
;NQNPGNEEFENIKARLITDFTFSYFTLTAFFVATFILKYFFQISLYTEILFLLFSWAAYSYLAQYFIKKREINLKTLKSFNFIHYIIGLSFMTAIFYYIGGALWIGAIFYVFIILYASFLSNPKEGIIITSIAFISYSLIVLLEYFNLIPYKGLFKLTSYLYQDSQYIVTTIMLIGVAFTLIFITGKNFGQILKEKNEELSQNKKKLGEFSNRLEEKVRFRTLELKKSKDQLSVLYQISRTISSTLKLDDILQTILDFSIKISGAGRGSIMLLDKKKRIFFIKIPYDKSEKNIDKITFAENENTIGWVVKNKKFLYIEDLESDKHFSKI
;
A
#
# COMPACT_ATOMS: atom_id res chain seq x y z
N ASN A 1 -7.89 6.41 -5.35
CA ASN A 1 -6.59 7.10 -5.21
C ASN A 1 -6.36 7.52 -3.77
N GLN A 2 -5.95 6.57 -2.91
CA GLN A 2 -5.33 6.93 -1.62
C GLN A 2 -3.85 7.20 -1.91
N ASN A 3 -3.40 8.42 -1.64
CA ASN A 3 -2.01 8.81 -1.85
C ASN A 3 -1.17 8.13 -0.75
N PRO A 4 -0.19 7.27 -1.06
CA PRO A 4 0.56 6.51 -0.04
C PRO A 4 1.24 7.40 1.01
N GLY A 5 1.59 8.65 0.66
CA GLY A 5 2.11 9.63 1.62
C GLY A 5 1.11 10.08 2.70
N ASN A 6 -0.19 10.05 2.41
CA ASN A 6 -1.23 10.41 3.40
C ASN A 6 -1.47 9.27 4.40
N GLU A 7 -1.42 8.01 3.96
CA GLU A 7 -1.54 6.86 4.88
C GLU A 7 -0.35 6.76 5.83
N GLU A 8 0.88 6.98 5.34
CA GLU A 8 2.07 7.01 6.18
C GLU A 8 2.01 8.16 7.19
N PHE A 9 1.52 9.33 6.77
CA PHE A 9 1.33 10.49 7.64
C PHE A 9 0.35 10.22 8.78
N GLU A 10 -0.84 9.71 8.46
CA GLU A 10 -1.86 9.40 9.46
C GLU A 10 -1.41 8.30 10.43
N ASN A 11 -0.69 7.28 9.96
CA ASN A 11 -0.15 6.23 10.81
C ASN A 11 0.90 6.78 11.80
N ILE A 12 1.81 7.63 11.35
CA ILE A 12 2.81 8.25 12.24
C ILE A 12 2.15 9.19 13.25
N LYS A 13 1.15 9.98 12.81
CA LYS A 13 0.41 10.88 13.69
C LYS A 13 -0.36 10.12 14.77
N ALA A 14 -1.01 9.01 14.42
CA ALA A 14 -1.71 8.14 15.36
C ALA A 14 -0.77 7.50 16.39
N ARG A 15 0.43 7.07 15.97
CA ARG A 15 1.46 6.56 16.89
C ARG A 15 1.92 7.62 17.88
N LEU A 16 2.24 8.83 17.38
CA LEU A 16 2.63 9.96 18.24
C LEU A 16 1.57 10.28 19.29
N ILE A 17 0.29 10.30 18.92
CA ILE A 17 -0.80 10.56 19.88
C ILE A 17 -0.88 9.45 20.93
N THR A 18 -0.70 8.19 20.52
CA THR A 18 -0.64 7.05 21.44
C THR A 18 0.53 7.19 22.42
N ASP A 19 1.71 7.61 21.94
CA ASP A 19 2.91 7.83 22.76
C ASP A 19 2.72 8.95 23.79
N PHE A 20 2.08 10.06 23.39
CA PHE A 20 1.72 11.12 24.34
C PHE A 20 0.75 10.63 25.41
N THR A 21 -0.27 9.88 25.01
CA THR A 21 -1.26 9.32 25.94
C THR A 21 -0.60 8.39 26.94
N PHE A 22 0.38 7.60 26.50
CA PHE A 22 1.14 6.73 27.39
C PHE A 22 2.08 7.51 28.31
N SER A 23 2.74 8.55 27.79
CA SER A 23 3.57 9.45 28.60
C SER A 23 2.77 10.12 29.71
N TYR A 24 1.50 10.46 29.47
CA TYR A 24 0.62 10.92 30.55
C TYR A 24 0.34 9.85 31.60
N PHE A 25 0.17 8.60 31.18
CA PHE A 25 -0.07 7.51 32.10
C PHE A 25 1.14 7.25 33.01
N THR A 26 2.36 7.18 32.45
CA THR A 26 3.59 7.04 33.25
C THR A 26 3.75 8.21 34.20
N LEU A 27 3.55 9.43 33.72
CA LEU A 27 3.72 10.63 34.52
C LEU A 27 2.68 10.71 35.63
N THR A 28 1.44 10.27 35.39
CA THR A 28 0.41 10.13 36.43
C THR A 28 0.82 9.11 37.47
N ALA A 29 1.37 7.96 37.07
CA ALA A 29 1.85 6.94 38.00
C ALA A 29 3.01 7.47 38.88
N PHE A 30 3.97 8.17 38.27
CA PHE A 30 5.05 8.83 39.02
C PHE A 30 4.52 9.93 39.95
N PHE A 31 3.54 10.71 39.52
CA PHE A 31 2.97 11.78 40.32
C PHE A 31 2.23 11.23 41.54
N VAL A 32 1.41 10.19 41.35
CA VAL A 32 0.73 9.48 42.44
C VAL A 32 1.74 8.85 43.40
N ALA A 33 2.80 8.22 42.88
CA ALA A 33 3.87 7.68 43.71
C ALA A 33 4.56 8.77 44.54
N THR A 34 4.98 9.85 43.90
CA THR A 34 5.62 11.02 44.57
C THR A 34 4.71 11.62 45.63
N PHE A 35 3.42 11.76 45.36
CA PHE A 35 2.44 12.30 46.29
C PHE A 35 2.29 11.39 47.53
N ILE A 36 2.12 10.09 47.32
CA ILE A 36 1.99 9.12 48.41
C ILE A 36 3.26 9.10 49.28
N LEU A 37 4.44 9.02 48.65
CA LEU A 37 5.71 9.02 49.37
C LEU A 37 5.91 10.30 50.21
N LYS A 38 5.56 11.46 49.66
CA LYS A 38 5.72 12.74 50.35
C LYS A 38 4.72 12.94 51.49
N TYR A 39 3.43 12.68 51.26
CA TYR A 39 2.38 13.03 52.21
C TYR A 39 2.00 11.92 53.18
N PHE A 40 2.02 10.65 52.75
CA PHE A 40 1.68 9.51 53.61
C PHE A 40 2.89 8.97 54.36
N PHE A 41 4.05 8.92 53.71
CA PHE A 41 5.28 8.34 54.29
C PHE A 41 6.31 9.37 54.74
N GLN A 42 6.00 10.66 54.60
CA GLN A 42 6.83 11.80 55.05
C GLN A 42 8.27 11.75 54.52
N ILE A 43 8.47 11.21 53.32
CA ILE A 43 9.79 11.11 52.70
C ILE A 43 10.21 12.49 52.18
N SER A 44 11.44 12.88 52.50
CA SER A 44 12.03 14.14 52.05
C SER A 44 12.43 14.06 50.57
N LEU A 45 11.46 14.30 49.68
CA LEU A 45 11.69 14.37 48.25
C LEU A 45 12.22 15.75 47.85
N TYR A 46 13.25 15.79 46.99
CA TYR A 46 13.73 17.02 46.39
C TYR A 46 12.61 17.71 45.60
N THR A 47 12.43 19.00 45.84
CA THR A 47 11.41 19.83 45.16
C THR A 47 11.57 19.83 43.65
N GLU A 48 12.79 19.66 43.18
CA GLU A 48 13.20 19.60 41.79
C GLU A 48 12.55 18.40 41.06
N ILE A 49 12.30 17.28 41.74
CA ILE A 49 11.61 16.12 41.14
C ILE A 49 10.19 16.50 40.71
N LEU A 50 9.46 17.23 41.56
CA LEU A 50 8.12 17.71 41.23
C LEU A 50 8.15 18.68 40.06
N PHE A 51 9.10 19.63 40.04
CA PHE A 51 9.26 20.55 38.91
C PHE A 51 9.59 19.82 37.61
N LEU A 52 10.41 18.77 37.65
CA LEU A 52 10.74 17.94 36.48
C LEU A 52 9.50 17.20 35.96
N LEU A 53 8.71 16.57 36.85
CA LEU A 53 7.45 15.91 36.47
C LEU A 53 6.44 16.90 35.87
N PHE A 54 6.24 18.08 36.48
CA PHE A 54 5.35 19.09 35.95
C PHE A 54 5.83 19.67 34.61
N SER A 55 7.14 19.91 34.47
CA SER A 55 7.73 20.40 33.22
C SER A 55 7.57 19.37 32.09
N TRP A 56 7.77 18.08 32.41
CA TRP A 56 7.56 17.00 31.44
C TRP A 56 6.08 16.87 31.03
N ALA A 57 5.15 17.06 31.96
CA ALA A 57 3.71 17.08 31.67
C ALA A 57 3.32 18.27 30.79
N ALA A 58 3.81 19.46 31.11
CA ALA A 58 3.55 20.68 30.36
C ALA A 58 4.12 20.59 28.94
N TYR A 59 5.35 20.07 28.80
CA TYR A 59 5.95 19.79 27.49
C TYR A 59 5.08 18.82 26.69
N SER A 60 4.67 17.70 27.28
CA SER A 60 3.83 16.69 26.61
C SER A 60 2.49 17.28 26.15
N TYR A 61 1.89 18.18 26.95
CA TYR A 61 0.66 18.88 26.63
C TYR A 61 0.80 19.81 25.44
N LEU A 62 1.81 20.67 25.48
CA LEU A 62 2.09 21.61 24.40
C LEU A 62 2.40 20.85 23.11
N ALA A 63 3.22 19.81 23.18
CA ALA A 63 3.57 18.98 22.04
C ALA A 63 2.34 18.32 21.39
N GLN A 64 1.45 17.73 22.18
CA GLN A 64 0.21 17.14 21.68
C GLN A 64 -0.73 18.19 21.06
N TYR A 65 -0.84 19.36 21.69
CA TYR A 65 -1.62 20.50 21.18
C TYR A 65 -1.10 20.98 19.81
N PHE A 66 0.22 21.11 19.67
CA PHE A 66 0.85 21.53 18.41
C PHE A 66 0.59 20.55 17.27
N ILE A 67 0.66 19.24 17.52
CA ILE A 67 0.38 18.20 16.51
C ILE A 67 -1.09 18.18 16.09
N LYS A 68 -2.01 18.39 17.05
CA LYS A 68 -3.44 18.33 16.77
C LYS A 68 -3.93 19.55 15.97
N LYS A 69 -3.35 20.73 16.22
CA LYS A 69 -3.84 22.00 15.67
C LYS A 69 -3.17 22.43 14.37
N ARG A 70 -1.98 21.90 14.04
CA ARG A 70 -1.18 22.35 12.89
C ARG A 70 -1.12 21.27 11.81
N GLU A 71 -1.26 21.66 10.54
CA GLU A 71 -0.90 20.80 9.42
C GLU A 71 0.64 20.75 9.33
N ILE A 72 1.20 19.62 9.76
CA ILE A 72 2.65 19.40 9.81
C ILE A 72 3.03 18.51 8.61
N ASN A 73 4.17 18.77 7.98
CA ASN A 73 4.70 17.90 6.92
C ASN A 73 5.24 16.58 7.53
N LEU A 74 5.15 15.46 6.79
CA LEU A 74 5.64 14.14 7.18
C LEU A 74 7.08 14.14 7.73
N LYS A 75 8.00 14.86 7.08
CA LYS A 75 9.40 14.96 7.51
C LYS A 75 9.53 15.63 8.88
N THR A 76 8.78 16.71 9.09
CA THR A 76 8.75 17.47 10.35
C THR A 76 8.11 16.63 11.45
N LEU A 77 7.07 15.84 11.14
CA LEU A 77 6.41 14.95 12.10
C LEU A 77 7.37 13.84 12.58
N LYS A 78 8.13 13.22 11.67
CA LYS A 78 9.17 12.22 12.01
C LYS A 78 10.24 12.82 12.92
N SER A 79 10.76 14.00 12.58
CA SER A 79 11.74 14.69 13.42
C SER A 79 11.17 15.06 14.80
N PHE A 80 9.90 15.45 14.86
CA PHE A 80 9.24 15.77 16.13
C PHE A 80 9.13 14.55 17.03
N ASN A 81 8.77 13.39 16.47
CA ASN A 81 8.74 12.12 17.21
C ASN A 81 10.10 11.80 17.84
N PHE A 82 11.16 11.89 17.04
CA PHE A 82 12.52 11.62 17.52
C PHE A 82 12.93 12.59 18.65
N ILE A 83 12.68 13.89 18.48
CA ILE A 83 12.98 14.92 19.50
C ILE A 83 12.18 14.66 20.80
N HIS A 84 10.95 14.18 20.70
CA HIS A 84 10.14 13.86 21.87
C HIS A 84 10.78 12.79 22.77
N TYR A 85 11.34 11.73 22.19
CA TYR A 85 12.06 10.72 22.96
C TYR A 85 13.32 11.25 23.63
N ILE A 86 14.09 12.11 22.94
CA ILE A 86 15.29 12.74 23.51
C ILE A 86 14.93 13.62 24.71
N ILE A 87 13.85 14.40 24.60
CA ILE A 87 13.37 15.25 25.70
C ILE A 87 12.90 14.40 26.88
N GLY A 88 12.12 13.34 26.63
CA GLY A 88 11.71 12.41 27.69
C GLY A 88 12.89 11.77 28.40
N LEU A 89 13.93 11.40 27.65
CA LEU A 89 15.16 10.83 28.19
C LEU A 89 15.96 11.82 29.03
N SER A 90 16.00 13.09 28.63
CA SER A 90 16.62 14.17 29.41
C SER A 90 15.90 14.35 30.76
N PHE A 91 14.56 14.40 30.76
CA PHE A 91 13.77 14.45 32.00
C PHE A 91 14.02 13.23 32.89
N MET A 92 14.02 12.03 32.31
CA MET A 92 14.30 10.79 33.04
C MET A 92 15.71 10.77 33.65
N THR A 93 16.70 11.30 32.93
CA THR A 93 18.08 11.41 33.42
C THR A 93 18.20 12.38 34.58
N ALA A 94 17.51 13.53 34.50
CA ALA A 94 17.45 14.46 35.61
C ALA A 94 16.78 13.82 36.83
N ILE A 95 15.64 13.14 36.63
CA ILE A 95 14.92 12.43 37.70
C ILE A 95 15.82 11.35 38.34
N PHE A 96 16.54 10.57 37.53
CA PHE A 96 17.47 9.53 37.99
C PHE A 96 18.56 10.10 38.92
N TYR A 97 19.15 11.24 38.57
CA TYR A 97 20.13 11.92 39.42
C TYR A 97 19.56 12.32 40.78
N TYR A 98 18.38 12.97 40.83
CA TYR A 98 17.78 13.44 42.08
C TYR A 98 17.31 12.33 43.01
N ILE A 99 17.07 11.15 42.46
CA ILE A 99 16.46 10.05 43.17
C ILE A 99 17.50 9.16 43.90
N GLY A 100 18.79 9.28 43.56
CA GLY A 100 19.85 8.45 44.16
C GLY A 100 20.90 7.94 43.17
N GLY A 101 20.80 8.31 41.89
CA GLY A 101 21.79 7.96 40.88
C GLY A 101 22.06 6.46 40.82
N ALA A 102 23.33 6.10 40.76
CA ALA A 102 23.79 4.70 40.63
C ALA A 102 23.43 3.79 41.82
N LEU A 103 23.13 4.38 42.99
CA LEU A 103 22.89 3.65 44.23
C LEU A 103 21.43 3.21 44.41
N TRP A 104 20.55 3.54 43.47
CA TRP A 104 19.13 3.21 43.59
C TRP A 104 18.53 2.61 42.32
N ILE A 105 17.33 2.04 42.46
CA ILE A 105 16.61 1.31 41.40
C ILE A 105 16.13 2.20 40.24
N GLY A 106 16.36 3.52 40.29
CA GLY A 106 15.84 4.49 39.33
C GLY A 106 16.21 4.21 37.87
N ALA A 107 17.32 3.50 37.63
CA ALA A 107 17.76 3.10 36.29
C ALA A 107 16.71 2.24 35.55
N ILE A 108 15.88 1.47 36.27
CA ILE A 108 14.85 0.61 35.65
C ILE A 108 13.87 1.41 34.79
N PHE A 109 13.65 2.69 35.12
CA PHE A 109 12.67 3.50 34.42
C PHE A 109 13.15 3.97 33.03
N TYR A 110 14.45 3.92 32.74
CA TYR A 110 14.96 4.11 31.37
C TYR A 110 14.45 3.05 30.41
N VAL A 111 14.22 1.82 30.91
CA VAL A 111 13.74 0.70 30.10
C VAL A 111 12.42 1.05 29.42
N PHE A 112 11.52 1.79 30.09
CA PHE A 112 10.26 2.19 29.49
C PHE A 112 10.48 3.10 28.27
N ILE A 113 11.29 4.15 28.41
CA ILE A 113 11.57 5.08 27.30
C ILE A 113 12.23 4.35 26.13
N ILE A 114 13.17 3.45 26.43
CA ILE A 114 13.84 2.62 25.41
C ILE A 114 12.84 1.69 24.72
N LEU A 115 11.97 1.02 25.46
CA LEU A 115 10.96 0.12 24.91
C LEU A 115 9.99 0.86 23.99
N TYR A 116 9.50 2.04 24.39
CA TYR A 116 8.65 2.87 23.55
C TYR A 116 9.36 3.30 22.27
N ALA A 117 10.56 3.86 22.41
CA ALA A 117 11.38 4.29 21.29
C ALA A 117 11.65 3.15 20.29
N SER A 118 12.05 1.97 20.79
CA SER A 118 12.44 0.83 19.95
C SER A 118 11.26 0.22 19.18
N PHE A 119 10.07 0.21 19.78
CA PHE A 119 8.91 -0.43 19.18
C PHE A 119 8.13 0.48 18.21
N LEU A 120 8.01 1.76 18.53
CA LEU A 120 7.16 2.69 17.78
C LEU A 120 7.93 3.49 16.72
N SER A 121 9.24 3.64 16.91
CA SER A 121 10.12 4.37 15.99
C SER A 121 10.85 3.46 15.01
N ASN A 122 11.63 4.05 14.11
CA ASN A 122 12.44 3.25 13.18
C ASN A 122 13.52 2.48 13.95
N PRO A 123 13.94 1.28 13.48
CA PRO A 123 14.95 0.48 14.18
C PRO A 123 16.29 1.22 14.36
N LYS A 124 16.67 2.09 13.41
CA LYS A 124 17.84 2.97 13.53
C LYS A 124 17.68 4.02 14.64
N GLU A 125 16.50 4.62 14.74
CA GLU A 125 16.18 5.61 15.78
C GLU A 125 16.15 4.96 17.16
N GLY A 126 15.60 3.74 17.27
CA GLY A 126 15.61 2.97 18.51
C GLY A 126 17.03 2.66 19.02
N ILE A 127 17.94 2.27 18.12
CA ILE A 127 19.36 2.06 18.47
C ILE A 127 19.98 3.37 18.96
N ILE A 128 19.77 4.48 18.24
CA ILE A 128 20.31 5.79 18.63
C ILE A 128 19.79 6.20 20.02
N ILE A 129 18.47 6.09 20.27
CA ILE A 129 17.88 6.45 21.56
C ILE A 129 18.44 5.57 22.68
N THR A 130 18.65 4.27 22.43
CA THR A 130 19.27 3.36 23.39
C THR A 130 20.72 3.74 23.69
N SER A 131 21.50 4.12 22.66
CA SER A 131 22.87 4.61 22.86
C SER A 131 22.91 5.91 23.66
N ILE A 132 22.00 6.84 23.38
CA ILE A 132 21.88 8.09 24.12
C ILE A 132 21.47 7.80 25.57
N ALA A 133 20.54 6.87 25.80
CA ALA A 133 20.16 6.41 27.15
C ALA A 133 21.37 5.92 27.95
N PHE A 134 22.16 5.04 27.33
CA PHE A 134 23.37 4.49 27.94
C PHE A 134 24.42 5.56 28.23
N ILE A 135 24.64 6.49 27.30
CA ILE A 135 25.56 7.61 27.47
C ILE A 135 25.07 8.51 28.61
N SER A 136 23.79 8.88 28.64
CA SER A 136 23.22 9.75 29.68
C SER A 136 23.29 9.12 31.06
N TYR A 137 22.97 7.83 31.18
CA TYR A 137 23.13 7.07 32.42
C TYR A 137 24.59 7.05 32.87
N SER A 138 25.49 6.64 31.96
CA SER A 138 26.92 6.51 32.27
C SER A 138 27.54 7.86 32.63
N LEU A 139 27.10 8.94 31.97
CA LEU A 139 27.57 10.29 32.24
C LEU A 139 27.24 10.72 33.68
N ILE A 140 26.00 10.52 34.14
CA ILE A 140 25.64 10.85 35.54
C ILE A 140 26.50 10.03 36.52
N VAL A 141 26.61 8.72 36.29
CA VAL A 141 27.38 7.81 37.16
C VAL A 141 28.85 8.21 37.21
N LEU A 142 29.46 8.54 36.07
CA LEU A 142 30.86 8.94 35.99
C LEU A 142 31.09 10.33 36.60
N LEU A 143 30.18 11.29 36.36
CA LEU A 143 30.28 12.61 36.97
C LEU A 143 30.17 12.54 38.50
N GLU A 144 29.32 11.66 39.04
CA GLU A 144 29.26 11.38 40.48
C GLU A 144 30.55 10.71 40.97
N TYR A 145 31.06 9.72 40.24
CA TYR A 145 32.29 9.00 40.60
C TYR A 145 33.53 9.90 40.66
N PHE A 146 33.66 10.85 39.72
CA PHE A 146 34.74 11.84 39.71
C PHE A 146 34.48 13.05 40.62
N ASN A 147 33.39 13.03 41.39
CA ASN A 147 32.96 14.14 42.25
C ASN A 147 32.79 15.49 41.52
N LEU A 148 32.47 15.45 40.22
CA LEU A 148 32.20 16.64 39.41
C LEU A 148 30.80 17.22 39.69
N ILE A 149 29.86 16.35 40.09
CA ILE A 149 28.53 16.74 40.59
C ILE A 149 28.31 16.14 41.98
N PRO A 150 27.56 16.82 42.88
CA PRO A 150 27.31 16.31 44.20
C PRO A 150 26.34 15.14 44.15
N TYR A 151 26.57 14.11 44.97
CA TYR A 151 25.61 13.02 45.14
C TYR A 151 24.31 13.54 45.77
N LYS A 152 23.17 13.21 45.16
CA LYS A 152 21.83 13.46 45.71
C LYS A 152 21.13 12.12 45.92
N GLY A 153 20.76 11.83 47.15
CA GLY A 153 20.07 10.60 47.51
C GLY A 153 18.86 10.89 48.37
N LEU A 154 17.78 10.14 48.16
CA LEU A 154 16.57 10.23 48.98
C LEU A 154 16.79 9.71 50.42
N PHE A 155 17.78 8.84 50.60
CA PHE A 155 18.06 8.16 51.86
C PHE A 155 19.52 8.35 52.25
N LYS A 156 19.79 8.39 53.56
CA LYS A 156 21.16 8.37 54.08
C LYS A 156 21.73 6.97 53.95
N LEU A 157 22.85 6.83 53.24
CA LEU A 157 23.51 5.53 53.09
C LEU A 157 24.04 5.04 54.45
N THR A 158 23.49 3.92 54.93
CA THR A 158 23.96 3.19 56.11
C THR A 158 24.12 1.70 55.78
N SER A 159 24.91 0.97 56.55
CA SER A 159 25.13 -0.48 56.36
C SER A 159 23.87 -1.34 56.50
N TYR A 160 22.76 -0.77 57.02
CA TYR A 160 21.50 -1.47 57.29
C TYR A 160 20.31 -0.85 56.55
N LEU A 161 20.52 -0.34 55.33
CA LEU A 161 19.47 0.30 54.51
C LEU A 161 18.20 -0.56 54.35
N TYR A 162 18.35 -1.89 54.31
CA TYR A 162 17.24 -2.84 54.21
C TYR A 162 16.37 -2.94 55.47
N GLN A 163 16.74 -2.27 56.57
CA GLN A 163 15.95 -2.16 57.80
C GLN A 163 15.31 -0.77 57.94
N ASP A 164 15.67 0.18 57.07
CA ASP A 164 15.08 1.51 57.07
C ASP A 164 13.67 1.47 56.46
N SER A 165 12.68 1.88 57.24
CA SER A 165 11.27 1.81 56.83
C SER A 165 10.98 2.68 55.60
N GLN A 166 11.60 3.86 55.49
CA GLN A 166 11.38 4.77 54.37
C GLN A 166 11.98 4.18 53.08
N TYR A 167 13.18 3.60 53.16
CA TYR A 167 13.82 2.92 52.03
C TYR A 167 12.99 1.74 51.52
N ILE A 168 12.57 0.83 52.43
CA ILE A 168 11.80 -0.37 52.07
C ILE A 168 10.47 0.02 51.42
N VAL A 169 9.70 0.92 52.06
CA VAL A 169 8.40 1.34 51.54
C VAL A 169 8.54 1.98 50.16
N THR A 170 9.52 2.86 49.98
CA THR A 170 9.74 3.51 48.68
C THR A 170 10.13 2.52 47.60
N THR A 171 11.02 1.59 47.94
CA THR A 171 11.51 0.56 47.01
C THR A 171 10.37 -0.37 46.60
N ILE A 172 9.58 -0.88 47.55
CA ILE A 172 8.40 -1.71 47.26
C ILE A 172 7.40 -0.96 46.38
N MET A 173 7.13 0.31 46.71
CA MET A 173 6.18 1.11 45.97
C MET A 173 6.62 1.34 44.51
N LEU A 174 7.86 1.73 44.29
CA LEU A 174 8.36 2.01 42.94
C LEU A 174 8.59 0.75 42.11
N ILE A 175 8.97 -0.37 42.72
CA ILE A 175 8.98 -1.66 42.03
C ILE A 175 7.55 -2.04 41.62
N GLY A 176 6.56 -1.84 42.49
CA GLY A 176 5.14 -2.03 42.15
C GLY A 176 4.68 -1.17 40.98
N VAL A 177 5.09 0.11 40.96
CA VAL A 177 4.86 1.00 39.81
C VAL A 177 5.56 0.48 38.56
N ALA A 178 6.83 0.08 38.65
CA ALA A 178 7.57 -0.48 37.53
C ALA A 178 6.89 -1.75 36.96
N PHE A 179 6.46 -2.68 37.82
CA PHE A 179 5.73 -3.88 37.37
C PHE A 179 4.41 -3.56 36.70
N THR A 180 3.66 -2.59 37.24
CA THR A 180 2.40 -2.13 36.63
C THR A 180 2.67 -1.52 35.26
N LEU A 181 3.71 -0.69 35.15
CA LEU A 181 4.13 -0.12 33.87
C LEU A 181 4.55 -1.22 32.88
N ILE A 182 5.35 -2.21 33.30
CA ILE A 182 5.78 -3.33 32.44
C ILE A 182 4.55 -4.10 31.94
N PHE A 183 3.60 -4.41 32.82
CA PHE A 183 2.39 -5.15 32.45
C PHE A 183 1.55 -4.39 31.40
N ILE A 184 1.29 -3.10 31.63
CA ILE A 184 0.49 -2.28 30.72
C ILE A 184 1.21 -2.11 29.38
N THR A 185 2.51 -1.81 29.43
CA THR A 185 3.38 -1.69 28.27
C THR A 185 3.35 -2.97 27.43
N GLY A 186 3.58 -4.13 28.07
CA GLY A 186 3.55 -5.44 27.43
C GLY A 186 2.19 -5.81 26.85
N LYS A 187 1.08 -5.52 27.56
CA LYS A 187 -0.27 -5.76 27.07
C LYS A 187 -0.57 -4.93 25.81
N ASN A 188 -0.24 -3.65 25.84
CA ASN A 188 -0.43 -2.75 24.69
C ASN A 188 0.39 -3.21 23.49
N PHE A 189 1.65 -3.64 23.72
CA PHE A 189 2.48 -4.21 22.66
C PHE A 189 1.90 -5.48 22.06
N GLY A 190 1.41 -6.40 22.89
CA GLY A 190 0.74 -7.62 22.43
C GLY A 190 -0.46 -7.31 21.54
N GLN A 191 -1.24 -6.29 21.89
CA GLN A 191 -2.39 -5.86 21.10
C GLN A 191 -1.97 -5.25 19.75
N ILE A 192 -1.01 -4.31 19.75
CA ILE A 192 -0.52 -3.70 18.50
C ILE A 192 0.07 -4.76 17.56
N LEU A 193 0.80 -5.74 18.12
CA LEU A 193 1.38 -6.83 17.34
C LEU A 193 0.30 -7.72 16.72
N LYS A 194 -0.78 -7.99 17.47
CA LYS A 194 -1.93 -8.76 16.97
C LYS A 194 -2.63 -8.03 15.83
N GLU A 195 -2.93 -6.74 16.00
CA GLU A 195 -3.58 -5.90 14.97
C GLU A 195 -2.75 -5.85 13.68
N LYS A 196 -1.44 -5.63 13.77
CA LYS A 196 -0.55 -5.67 12.59
C LYS A 196 -0.52 -7.03 11.91
N ASN A 197 -0.57 -8.12 12.67
CA ASN A 197 -0.54 -9.47 12.10
C ASN A 197 -1.86 -9.79 11.36
N GLU A 198 -2.99 -9.32 11.90
CA GLU A 198 -4.29 -9.41 11.25
C GLU A 198 -4.33 -8.57 9.95
N GLU A 199 -3.86 -7.32 9.99
CA GLU A 199 -3.74 -6.45 8.81
C GLU A 199 -2.85 -7.09 7.73
N LEU A 200 -1.69 -7.62 8.12
CA LEU A 200 -0.76 -8.29 7.22
C LEU A 200 -1.41 -9.52 6.56
N SER A 201 -2.16 -10.32 7.33
CA SER A 201 -2.89 -11.47 6.82
C SER A 201 -3.96 -11.06 5.80
N GLN A 202 -4.70 -9.98 6.06
CA GLN A 202 -5.68 -9.43 5.11
C GLN A 202 -5.01 -8.90 3.84
N ASN A 203 -3.93 -8.14 3.96
CA ASN A 203 -3.20 -7.62 2.81
C ASN A 203 -2.61 -8.75 1.95
N LYS A 204 -2.11 -9.82 2.59
CA LYS A 204 -1.65 -11.03 1.89
C LYS A 204 -2.79 -11.71 1.12
N LYS A 205 -4.00 -11.80 1.70
CA LYS A 205 -5.19 -12.34 1.01
C LYS A 205 -5.59 -11.47 -0.19
N LYS A 206 -5.70 -10.16 -0.01
CA LYS A 206 -6.01 -9.20 -1.10
C LYS A 206 -5.01 -9.31 -2.24
N LEU A 207 -3.71 -9.45 -1.91
CA LEU A 207 -2.66 -9.62 -2.91
C LEU A 207 -2.81 -10.95 -3.67
N GLY A 208 -3.15 -12.04 -2.98
CA GLY A 208 -3.45 -13.33 -3.59
C GLY A 208 -4.64 -13.27 -4.55
N GLU A 209 -5.74 -12.64 -4.14
CA GLU A 209 -6.91 -12.44 -5.02
C GLU A 209 -6.58 -11.57 -6.24
N PHE A 210 -5.81 -10.49 -6.06
CA PHE A 210 -5.38 -9.63 -7.16
C PHE A 210 -4.46 -10.39 -8.13
N SER A 211 -3.53 -11.20 -7.61
CA SER A 211 -2.67 -12.07 -8.41
C SER A 211 -3.48 -13.04 -9.27
N ASN A 212 -4.46 -13.74 -8.67
CA ASN A 212 -5.31 -14.69 -9.39
C ASN A 212 -6.13 -14.01 -10.49
N ARG A 213 -6.71 -12.83 -10.21
CA ARG A 213 -7.44 -12.04 -11.22
C ARG A 213 -6.53 -11.59 -12.36
N LEU A 214 -5.29 -11.20 -12.04
CA LEU A 214 -4.33 -10.77 -13.06
C LEU A 214 -3.91 -11.95 -13.94
N GLU A 215 -3.68 -13.12 -13.34
CA GLU A 215 -3.37 -14.35 -14.07
C GLU A 215 -4.51 -14.74 -15.02
N GLU A 216 -5.76 -14.68 -14.56
CA GLU A 216 -6.93 -14.94 -15.40
C GLU A 216 -7.01 -13.95 -16.58
N LYS A 217 -6.81 -12.66 -16.31
CA LYS A 217 -6.82 -11.61 -17.35
C LYS A 217 -5.69 -11.80 -18.36
N VAL A 218 -4.49 -12.15 -17.90
CA VAL A 218 -3.34 -12.47 -18.75
C VAL A 218 -3.64 -13.69 -19.61
N ARG A 219 -4.20 -14.76 -19.03
CA ARG A 219 -4.60 -15.97 -19.75
C ARG A 219 -5.64 -15.65 -20.84
N PHE A 220 -6.69 -14.89 -20.51
CA PHE A 220 -7.70 -14.46 -21.47
C PHE A 220 -7.09 -13.65 -22.63
N ARG A 221 -6.26 -12.65 -22.33
CA ARG A 221 -5.59 -11.84 -23.36
C ARG A 221 -4.62 -12.65 -24.21
N THR A 222 -3.97 -13.65 -23.62
CA THR A 222 -3.08 -14.56 -24.35
C THR A 222 -3.85 -15.43 -25.33
N LEU A 223 -5.02 -15.94 -24.93
CA LEU A 223 -5.92 -16.68 -25.83
C LEU A 223 -6.46 -15.80 -26.96
N GLU A 224 -6.89 -14.58 -26.65
CA GLU A 224 -7.35 -13.60 -27.64
C GLU A 224 -6.24 -13.25 -28.63
N LEU A 225 -5.03 -12.96 -28.14
CA LEU A 225 -3.88 -12.64 -28.98
C LEU A 225 -3.50 -13.82 -29.87
N LYS A 226 -3.54 -15.06 -29.34
CA LYS A 226 -3.29 -16.27 -30.12
C LYS A 226 -4.31 -16.40 -31.26
N LYS A 227 -5.60 -16.20 -30.99
CA LYS A 227 -6.65 -16.25 -32.01
C LYS A 227 -6.44 -15.20 -33.11
N SER A 228 -6.14 -13.96 -32.74
CA SER A 228 -5.86 -12.89 -33.71
C SER A 228 -4.60 -13.17 -34.53
N LYS A 229 -3.56 -13.73 -33.90
CA LYS A 229 -2.34 -14.17 -34.59
C LYS A 229 -2.63 -15.27 -35.61
N ASP A 230 -3.44 -16.26 -35.23
CA ASP A 230 -3.82 -17.36 -36.11
C ASP A 230 -4.63 -16.86 -37.32
N GLN A 231 -5.58 -15.94 -37.11
CA GLN A 231 -6.34 -15.29 -38.19
C GLN A 231 -5.44 -14.49 -39.14
N LEU A 232 -4.51 -13.71 -38.61
CA LEU A 232 -3.56 -12.93 -39.41
C LEU A 232 -2.62 -13.84 -40.22
N SER A 233 -2.17 -14.95 -39.63
CA SER A 233 -1.35 -15.95 -40.33
C SER A 233 -2.08 -16.53 -41.55
N VAL A 234 -3.36 -16.88 -41.39
CA VAL A 234 -4.21 -17.36 -42.51
C VAL A 234 -4.34 -16.29 -43.59
N LEU A 235 -4.66 -15.05 -43.21
CA LEU A 235 -4.78 -13.94 -44.16
C LEU A 235 -3.46 -13.71 -44.92
N TYR A 236 -2.32 -13.75 -44.23
CA TYR A 236 -1.00 -13.58 -44.83
C TYR A 236 -0.66 -14.70 -45.83
N GLN A 237 -0.91 -15.96 -45.47
CA GLN A 237 -0.71 -17.10 -46.37
C GLN A 237 -1.49 -16.92 -47.68
N ILE A 238 -2.73 -16.45 -47.58
CA ILE A 238 -3.61 -16.26 -48.74
C ILE A 238 -3.18 -15.09 -49.59
N SER A 239 -2.85 -13.94 -48.97
CA SER A 239 -2.28 -12.81 -49.70
C SER A 239 -1.04 -13.22 -50.49
N ARG A 240 -0.18 -14.05 -49.90
CA ARG A 240 1.01 -14.58 -50.57
C ARG A 240 0.65 -15.48 -51.75
N THR A 241 -0.32 -16.38 -51.61
CA THR A 241 -0.81 -17.23 -52.70
C THR A 241 -1.32 -16.40 -53.87
N ILE A 242 -2.17 -15.39 -53.60
CA ILE A 242 -2.72 -14.49 -54.63
C ILE A 242 -1.59 -13.74 -55.36
N SER A 243 -0.64 -13.17 -54.61
CA SER A 243 0.48 -12.42 -55.20
C SER A 243 1.44 -13.28 -56.03
N SER A 244 1.46 -14.60 -55.84
CA SER A 244 2.34 -15.52 -56.58
C SER A 244 1.74 -16.10 -57.87
N THR A 245 0.44 -15.89 -58.10
CA THR A 245 -0.28 -16.45 -59.25
C THR A 245 -0.39 -15.40 -60.36
N LEU A 246 -0.01 -15.75 -61.60
CA LEU A 246 -0.08 -14.84 -62.76
C LEU A 246 -1.41 -14.94 -63.55
N LYS A 247 -2.27 -15.91 -63.21
CA LYS A 247 -3.53 -16.18 -63.90
C LYS A 247 -4.70 -15.54 -63.15
N LEU A 248 -5.39 -14.60 -63.80
CA LEU A 248 -6.53 -13.87 -63.23
C LEU A 248 -7.63 -14.82 -62.71
N ASP A 249 -7.95 -15.87 -63.47
CA ASP A 249 -9.02 -16.81 -63.11
C ASP A 249 -8.71 -17.58 -61.83
N ASP A 250 -7.45 -17.99 -61.65
CA ASP A 250 -6.97 -18.67 -60.44
C ASP A 250 -6.94 -17.71 -59.23
N ILE A 251 -6.57 -16.43 -59.45
CA ILE A 251 -6.64 -15.39 -58.42
C ILE A 251 -8.08 -15.19 -57.96
N LEU A 252 -9.00 -14.96 -58.89
CA LEU A 252 -10.40 -14.69 -58.58
C LEU A 252 -11.07 -15.90 -57.91
N GLN A 253 -10.77 -17.12 -58.37
CA GLN A 253 -11.25 -18.34 -57.71
C GLN A 253 -10.76 -18.42 -56.26
N THR A 254 -9.47 -18.17 -56.03
CA THR A 254 -8.88 -18.19 -54.68
C THR A 254 -9.54 -17.15 -53.76
N ILE A 255 -9.82 -15.94 -54.28
CA ILE A 255 -10.53 -14.89 -53.55
C ILE A 255 -11.96 -15.33 -53.20
N LEU A 256 -12.68 -15.97 -54.14
CA LEU A 256 -14.05 -16.42 -53.92
C LEU A 256 -14.12 -17.52 -52.86
N ASP A 257 -13.31 -18.58 -53.01
CA ASP A 257 -13.27 -19.71 -52.09
C ASP A 257 -12.98 -19.25 -50.66
N PHE A 258 -12.08 -18.28 -50.51
CA PHE A 258 -11.77 -17.67 -49.23
C PHE A 258 -12.92 -16.83 -48.66
N SER A 259 -13.54 -16.00 -49.50
CA SER A 259 -14.67 -15.15 -49.09
C SER A 259 -15.84 -15.98 -48.60
N ILE A 260 -16.14 -17.10 -49.27
CA ILE A 260 -17.14 -18.09 -48.84
C ILE A 260 -16.74 -18.72 -47.50
N LYS A 261 -15.48 -19.16 -47.36
CA LYS A 261 -14.98 -19.79 -46.13
C LYS A 261 -15.02 -18.86 -44.90
N ILE A 262 -14.71 -17.58 -45.05
CA ILE A 262 -14.77 -16.61 -43.95
C ILE A 262 -16.21 -16.20 -43.62
N SER A 263 -17.01 -15.93 -44.65
CA SER A 263 -18.39 -15.44 -44.45
C SER A 263 -19.33 -16.54 -43.95
N GLY A 264 -18.97 -17.82 -44.14
CA GLY A 264 -19.88 -18.95 -43.90
C GLY A 264 -21.03 -19.02 -44.90
N ALA A 265 -20.92 -18.31 -46.03
CA ALA A 265 -21.94 -18.33 -47.07
C ALA A 265 -22.05 -19.72 -47.71
N GLY A 266 -23.27 -20.12 -48.09
CA GLY A 266 -23.48 -21.39 -48.80
C GLY A 266 -22.99 -21.38 -50.25
N ARG A 267 -22.97 -20.21 -50.90
CA ARG A 267 -22.58 -19.99 -52.30
C ARG A 267 -22.03 -18.57 -52.48
N GLY A 268 -21.28 -18.35 -53.56
CA GLY A 268 -20.84 -17.02 -53.96
C GLY A 268 -20.37 -17.00 -55.42
N SER A 269 -20.25 -15.83 -56.03
CA SER A 269 -19.75 -15.66 -57.40
C SER A 269 -18.96 -14.36 -57.53
N ILE A 270 -18.06 -14.26 -58.52
CA ILE A 270 -17.40 -13.00 -58.88
C ILE A 270 -17.86 -12.57 -60.28
N MET A 271 -18.33 -11.34 -60.38
CA MET A 271 -18.74 -10.71 -61.64
C MET A 271 -17.77 -9.60 -62.03
N LEU A 272 -17.54 -9.43 -63.34
CA LEU A 272 -16.75 -8.34 -63.88
C LEU A 272 -17.60 -7.44 -64.77
N LEU A 273 -17.33 -6.14 -64.75
CA LEU A 273 -17.97 -5.15 -65.62
C LEU A 273 -17.22 -5.04 -66.95
N ASP A 274 -17.89 -5.35 -68.06
CA ASP A 274 -17.43 -4.93 -69.38
C ASP A 274 -17.86 -3.48 -69.61
N LYS A 275 -16.93 -2.54 -69.43
CA LYS A 275 -17.20 -1.09 -69.59
C LYS A 275 -17.61 -0.70 -71.01
N LYS A 276 -17.21 -1.45 -72.04
CA LYS A 276 -17.56 -1.13 -73.43
C LYS A 276 -19.01 -1.48 -73.70
N LYS A 277 -19.45 -2.62 -73.17
CA LYS A 277 -20.80 -3.15 -73.35
C LYS A 277 -21.78 -2.71 -72.25
N ARG A 278 -21.28 -2.12 -71.16
CA ARG A 278 -22.06 -1.74 -69.97
C ARG A 278 -22.88 -2.89 -69.38
N ILE A 279 -22.26 -4.07 -69.32
CA ILE A 279 -22.85 -5.28 -68.76
C ILE A 279 -21.89 -5.93 -67.75
N PHE A 280 -22.46 -6.51 -66.70
CA PHE A 280 -21.77 -7.45 -65.84
C PHE A 280 -21.90 -8.85 -66.39
N PHE A 281 -20.83 -9.62 -66.34
CA PHE A 281 -20.85 -11.06 -66.63
C PHE A 281 -20.21 -11.82 -65.47
N ILE A 282 -20.69 -13.04 -65.23
CA ILE A 282 -20.13 -13.90 -64.20
C ILE A 282 -18.77 -14.42 -64.69
N LYS A 283 -17.71 -14.07 -63.96
CA LYS A 283 -16.34 -14.48 -64.26
C LYS A 283 -15.96 -15.75 -63.50
N ILE A 284 -16.37 -15.86 -62.23
CA ILE A 284 -16.26 -17.08 -61.43
C ILE A 284 -17.66 -17.47 -60.93
N PRO A 285 -18.19 -18.63 -61.35
CA PRO A 285 -19.54 -19.08 -60.97
C PRO A 285 -19.59 -19.63 -59.54
N TYR A 286 -20.81 -19.77 -59.01
CA TYR A 286 -21.06 -20.41 -57.71
C TYR A 286 -20.94 -21.93 -57.74
N ASP A 287 -21.15 -22.54 -58.90
CA ASP A 287 -20.98 -23.97 -59.15
C ASP A 287 -20.20 -24.15 -60.47
N LYS A 288 -19.09 -24.90 -60.41
CA LYS A 288 -18.23 -25.17 -61.57
C LYS A 288 -18.84 -26.18 -62.54
N SER A 289 -19.88 -26.90 -62.14
CA SER A 289 -20.55 -27.92 -62.96
C SER A 289 -21.62 -27.35 -63.90
N GLU A 290 -22.07 -26.12 -63.65
CA GLU A 290 -23.09 -25.47 -64.45
C GLU A 290 -22.52 -24.93 -65.78
N LYS A 291 -23.03 -25.46 -66.89
CA LYS A 291 -22.64 -25.06 -68.24
C LYS A 291 -23.42 -23.82 -68.67
N ASN A 292 -22.75 -22.88 -69.34
CA ASN A 292 -23.27 -21.63 -69.89
C ASN A 292 -23.53 -20.47 -68.89
N ILE A 293 -23.02 -20.52 -67.65
CA ILE A 293 -23.13 -19.38 -66.71
C ILE A 293 -22.48 -18.11 -67.31
N ASP A 294 -21.40 -18.26 -68.07
CA ASP A 294 -20.65 -17.15 -68.69
C ASP A 294 -21.49 -16.30 -69.66
N LYS A 295 -22.66 -16.81 -70.08
CA LYS A 295 -23.62 -16.11 -70.96
C LYS A 295 -24.65 -15.27 -70.20
N ILE A 296 -24.76 -15.46 -68.88
CA ILE A 296 -25.66 -14.66 -68.05
C ILE A 296 -25.04 -13.27 -67.89
N THR A 297 -25.74 -12.26 -68.40
CA THR A 297 -25.29 -10.87 -68.36
C THR A 297 -26.35 -9.98 -67.74
N PHE A 298 -25.89 -8.96 -67.01
CA PHE A 298 -26.74 -8.02 -66.29
C PHE A 298 -26.43 -6.60 -66.76
N ALA A 299 -27.46 -5.80 -67.05
CA ALA A 299 -27.27 -4.40 -67.39
C ALA A 299 -26.70 -3.61 -66.19
N GLU A 300 -25.79 -2.66 -66.45
CA GLU A 300 -25.07 -1.91 -65.42
C GLU A 300 -25.97 -1.09 -64.47
N ASN A 301 -27.15 -0.66 -64.96
CA ASN A 301 -28.05 0.25 -64.24
C ASN A 301 -29.31 -0.42 -63.66
N GLU A 302 -29.41 -1.74 -63.79
CA GLU A 302 -30.55 -2.51 -63.32
C GLU A 302 -30.10 -3.38 -62.14
N ASN A 303 -31.07 -3.92 -61.38
CA ASN A 303 -30.89 -4.88 -60.29
C ASN A 303 -30.01 -4.42 -59.09
N THR A 304 -29.83 -5.33 -58.13
CA THR A 304 -29.05 -5.12 -56.90
C THR A 304 -27.55 -4.91 -57.15
N ILE A 305 -26.99 -5.48 -58.22
CA ILE A 305 -25.57 -5.36 -58.60
C ILE A 305 -25.29 -3.94 -59.10
N GLY A 306 -26.15 -3.40 -59.96
CA GLY A 306 -26.04 -2.03 -60.45
C GLY A 306 -26.08 -1.00 -59.30
N TRP A 307 -26.94 -1.24 -58.31
CA TRP A 307 -27.00 -0.42 -57.09
C TRP A 307 -25.67 -0.42 -56.31
N VAL A 308 -25.07 -1.60 -56.10
CA VAL A 308 -23.79 -1.75 -55.37
C VAL A 308 -22.67 -0.99 -56.07
N VAL A 309 -22.57 -1.10 -57.40
CA VAL A 309 -21.54 -0.42 -58.18
C VAL A 309 -21.73 1.09 -58.20
N LYS A 310 -22.97 1.56 -58.37
CA LYS A 310 -23.31 2.99 -58.35
C LYS A 310 -22.98 3.64 -57.01
N ASN A 311 -23.33 2.98 -55.91
CA ASN A 311 -23.17 3.53 -54.56
C ASN A 311 -21.81 3.23 -53.93
N LYS A 312 -21.03 2.30 -54.51
CA LYS A 312 -19.74 1.83 -53.99
C LYS A 312 -19.80 1.40 -52.51
N LYS A 313 -20.94 0.83 -52.12
CA LYS A 313 -21.22 0.34 -50.76
C LYS A 313 -21.68 -1.11 -50.85
N PHE A 314 -21.36 -1.89 -49.83
CA PHE A 314 -21.92 -3.24 -49.70
C PHE A 314 -23.44 -3.16 -49.53
N LEU A 315 -24.15 -4.15 -50.07
CA LEU A 315 -25.59 -4.29 -49.93
C LEU A 315 -25.85 -5.65 -49.26
N TYR A 316 -26.50 -5.63 -48.10
CA TYR A 316 -26.94 -6.82 -47.39
C TYR A 316 -28.47 -6.83 -47.41
N ILE A 317 -29.05 -7.91 -47.91
CA ILE A 317 -30.48 -8.11 -48.04
C ILE A 317 -30.80 -9.41 -47.31
N GLU A 318 -31.65 -9.34 -46.28
CA GLU A 318 -32.02 -10.49 -45.45
C GLU A 318 -33.00 -11.42 -46.19
N ASP A 319 -33.95 -10.84 -46.93
CA ASP A 319 -34.86 -11.56 -47.82
C ASP A 319 -34.85 -10.92 -49.22
N LEU A 320 -34.31 -11.67 -50.19
CA LEU A 320 -34.13 -11.21 -51.55
C LEU A 320 -35.45 -11.04 -52.31
N GLU A 321 -36.48 -11.83 -51.99
CA GLU A 321 -37.75 -11.79 -52.72
C GLU A 321 -38.58 -10.54 -52.38
N SER A 322 -38.35 -9.93 -51.23
CA SER A 322 -39.04 -8.71 -50.79
C SER A 322 -38.28 -7.40 -51.10
N ASP A 323 -37.08 -7.47 -51.69
CA ASP A 323 -36.28 -6.29 -52.00
C ASP A 323 -36.74 -5.57 -53.28
N LYS A 324 -36.93 -4.25 -53.18
CA LYS A 324 -37.44 -3.41 -54.28
C LYS A 324 -36.46 -3.27 -55.47
N HIS A 325 -35.18 -3.58 -55.26
CA HIS A 325 -34.16 -3.57 -56.30
C HIS A 325 -33.93 -4.97 -56.89
N PHE A 326 -34.58 -6.01 -56.34
CA PHE A 326 -34.53 -7.35 -56.91
C PHE A 326 -35.48 -7.46 -58.10
N SER A 327 -34.94 -7.85 -59.24
CA SER A 327 -35.70 -8.23 -60.42
C SER A 327 -35.53 -9.73 -60.63
N LYS A 328 -36.62 -10.50 -60.65
CA LYS A 328 -36.57 -11.90 -61.09
C LYS A 328 -36.11 -11.91 -62.55
N ILE A 329 -35.11 -12.75 -62.84
CA ILE A 329 -34.56 -12.98 -64.19
C ILE A 329 -35.45 -13.99 -64.91
#